data_AF-A0A0V0XW60-F1
#
_entry.id   AF-A0A0V0XW60-F1
#
_cell.length_a   1.000
_cell.length_b   1.000
_cell.length_c   1.000
_cell.angle_alpha   90.00
_cell.angle_beta   90.00
_cell.angle_gamma   90.00
#
_symmetry.space_group_name_H-M   'P 1'
#
loop_
_entity.id
_entity.type
_entity.pdbx_description
1 polymer ?
#
loop_
_entity_poly.entity_id
_entity_poly.type
_entity_poly.pdbx_seq_one_letter_code
_entity_poly.pdbx_strand_id
1 'polypeptide(L)'
;MFAHFIFIAHKEFRFVLPLIPLMSIYGGFYLSQIRYKLNLAFMILFISITNIPLALFTSLLHQRGALTVMDLLRREASENQNMEMNIWFLMPCHSTPFYSHLHRPVEMRFLTCEPNLNNITNYISESDMFHKYPEIWIQSEMRNIRPTHLVLYENMYQRLQAILTEKGYTKCQKIFHTFFPISKRQSRWIVIACKEMLCYK
;
A
#
# COMPACT_ATOMS: atom_id res chain seq x y z
N MET A 1 -27.80 4.31 15.95
CA MET A 1 -26.78 3.29 15.64
C MET A 1 -25.77 3.70 14.55
N PHE A 2 -25.83 4.93 13.99
CA PHE A 2 -24.84 5.41 12.99
C PHE A 2 -23.82 6.41 13.55
N ALA A 3 -24.15 7.10 14.64
CA ALA A 3 -23.27 8.11 15.23
C ALA A 3 -21.99 7.53 15.83
N HIS A 4 -22.02 6.28 16.33
CA HIS A 4 -20.88 5.69 17.05
C HIS A 4 -19.67 5.39 16.12
N PHE A 5 -19.92 5.02 14.86
CA PHE A 5 -18.84 4.73 13.90
C PHE A 5 -18.06 5.97 13.43
N ILE A 6 -18.63 7.17 13.59
CA ILE A 6 -17.98 8.43 13.17
C ILE A 6 -16.87 8.86 14.14
N PHE A 7 -16.97 8.46 15.41
CA PHE A 7 -16.03 8.83 16.49
C PHE A 7 -14.83 7.90 16.63
N ILE A 8 -14.75 6.82 15.84
CA ILE A 8 -13.60 5.91 15.89
C ILE A 8 -12.45 6.55 15.09
N ALA A 9 -11.36 6.87 15.77
CA ALA A 9 -10.16 7.49 15.17
C ALA A 9 -9.51 6.61 14.10
N HIS A 10 -9.62 5.29 14.21
CA HIS A 10 -9.22 4.32 13.19
C HIS A 10 -10.39 3.92 12.29
N LYS A 11 -10.57 4.67 11.20
CA LYS A 11 -11.56 4.36 10.16
C LYS A 11 -11.01 3.30 9.22
N GLU A 12 -11.27 2.04 9.52
CA GLU A 12 -11.05 0.98 8.54
C GLU A 12 -12.25 0.92 7.56
N PHE A 13 -11.96 0.70 6.27
CA PHE A 13 -12.98 0.61 5.23
C PHE A 13 -14.05 -0.47 5.52
N ARG A 14 -13.71 -1.50 6.30
CA ARG A 14 -14.65 -2.56 6.74
C ARG A 14 -15.85 -2.06 7.52
N PHE A 15 -15.77 -0.90 8.17
CA PHE A 15 -16.91 -0.33 8.89
C PHE A 15 -17.91 0.37 7.96
N VAL A 16 -17.50 0.73 6.75
CA VAL A 16 -18.36 1.35 5.72
C VAL A 16 -19.04 0.29 4.86
N LEU A 17 -18.42 -0.87 4.66
CA LEU A 17 -18.92 -1.98 3.83
C LEU A 17 -20.37 -2.40 4.16
N PRO A 18 -20.81 -2.53 5.43
CA PRO A 18 -22.20 -2.84 5.76
C PRO A 18 -23.21 -1.75 5.38
N LEU A 19 -22.76 -0.51 5.19
CA LEU A 19 -23.64 0.61 4.84
C LEU A 19 -23.96 0.66 3.35
N ILE A 20 -23.07 0.12 2.51
CA ILE A 20 -23.22 0.13 1.06
C ILE A 20 -24.53 -0.56 0.63
N PRO A 21 -24.87 -1.78 1.10
CA PRO A 21 -26.14 -2.43 0.75
C PRO A 21 -27.38 -1.60 1.15
N LEU A 22 -27.37 -0.97 2.33
CA LEU A 22 -28.48 -0.12 2.78
C LEU A 22 -28.67 1.08 1.86
N MET A 23 -27.58 1.76 1.51
CA MET A 23 -27.61 2.89 0.57
C MET A 23 -28.06 2.46 -0.83
N SER A 24 -27.65 1.28 -1.29
CA SER A 24 -28.09 0.71 -2.57
C SER A 24 -29.58 0.42 -2.62
N ILE A 25 -30.18 -0.07 -1.52
CA ILE A 25 -31.64 -0.31 -1.44
C ILE A 25 -32.41 1.01 -1.57
N TYR A 26 -32.03 2.04 -0.80
CA TYR A 26 -32.67 3.36 -0.91
C TYR A 26 -32.47 3.97 -2.29
N GLY A 27 -31.26 3.90 -2.84
CA GLY A 27 -30.97 4.35 -4.20
C GLY A 27 -31.86 3.68 -5.24
N GLY A 28 -32.01 2.35 -5.17
CA GLY A 28 -32.88 1.58 -6.06
C GLY A 28 -34.36 1.95 -5.95
N PHE A 29 -34.85 2.19 -4.73
CA PHE A 29 -36.22 2.63 -4.50
C PHE A 29 -36.54 3.96 -5.21
N TYR A 30 -35.70 4.99 -5.02
CA TYR A 30 -35.87 6.27 -5.70
C TYR A 30 -35.67 6.16 -7.22
N LEU A 31 -34.73 5.33 -7.68
CA LEU A 31 -34.52 5.10 -9.11
C LEU A 31 -35.78 4.50 -9.77
N SER A 32 -36.43 3.55 -9.09
CA SER A 32 -37.70 2.96 -9.53
C SER A 32 -38.81 3.99 -9.62
N GLN A 33 -38.85 4.96 -8.71
CA GLN A 33 -39.79 6.08 -8.76
C GLN A 33 -39.46 7.11 -9.84
N ILE A 34 -38.22 7.23 -10.30
CA ILE A 34 -37.88 8.18 -11.38
C ILE A 34 -38.06 7.55 -12.76
N ARG A 35 -38.04 6.21 -12.84
CA ARG A 35 -38.15 5.44 -14.09
C ARG A 35 -39.36 5.78 -14.94
N TYR A 36 -40.48 6.19 -14.36
CA TYR A 36 -41.66 6.56 -15.14
C TYR A 36 -41.56 7.95 -15.79
N LYS A 37 -40.61 8.79 -15.37
CA LYS A 37 -40.40 10.16 -15.90
C LYS A 37 -39.24 10.25 -16.90
N LEU A 38 -38.26 9.36 -16.81
CA LEU A 38 -37.04 9.40 -17.64
C LEU A 38 -36.92 8.17 -18.52
N ASN A 39 -36.34 8.34 -19.71
CA ASN A 39 -36.01 7.24 -20.59
C ASN A 39 -34.98 6.31 -19.91
N LEU A 40 -35.31 5.02 -19.77
CA LEU A 40 -34.43 4.01 -19.16
C LEU A 40 -33.05 3.96 -19.82
N ALA A 41 -32.98 4.11 -21.15
CA ALA A 41 -31.72 4.13 -21.89
C ALA A 41 -30.83 5.30 -21.46
N PHE A 42 -31.43 6.48 -21.24
CA PHE A 42 -30.71 7.66 -20.77
C PHE A 42 -30.16 7.48 -19.36
N MET A 43 -30.93 6.87 -18.45
CA MET A 43 -30.47 6.58 -17.09
C MET A 43 -29.33 5.56 -17.06
N ILE A 44 -29.45 4.47 -17.82
CA ILE A 44 -28.38 3.45 -17.92
C ILE A 44 -27.11 4.09 -18.49
N LEU A 45 -27.24 4.90 -19.54
CA LEU A 45 -26.12 5.62 -20.13
C LEU A 45 -25.46 6.57 -19.12
N PHE A 46 -26.25 7.35 -18.37
CA PHE A 46 -25.76 8.26 -17.35
C PHE A 46 -25.04 7.56 -16.19
N ILE A 47 -25.58 6.44 -15.70
CA ILE A 47 -24.94 5.65 -14.64
C ILE A 47 -23.64 5.04 -15.17
N SER A 48 -23.66 4.49 -16.38
CA SER A 48 -22.50 3.85 -17.00
C SER A 48 -21.38 4.86 -17.24
N ILE A 49 -21.68 6.03 -17.80
CA ILE A 49 -20.67 7.03 -18.15
C ILE A 49 -19.99 7.63 -16.91
N THR A 50 -20.68 7.66 -15.76
CA THR A 50 -20.11 8.18 -14.51
C THR A 50 -19.36 7.10 -13.72
N ASN A 51 -19.84 5.86 -13.71
CA ASN A 51 -19.26 4.79 -12.87
C ASN A 51 -18.19 3.96 -13.58
N ILE A 52 -18.33 3.68 -14.88
CA ILE A 52 -17.35 2.84 -15.61
C ILE A 52 -15.96 3.49 -15.64
N PRO A 53 -15.79 4.78 -15.98
CA PRO A 53 -14.47 5.40 -15.98
C PRO A 53 -13.83 5.41 -14.59
N LEU A 54 -14.64 5.68 -13.55
CA LEU A 54 -14.16 5.65 -12.17
C LEU A 54 -13.72 4.23 -11.76
N ALA A 55 -14.53 3.22 -12.07
CA ALA A 55 -14.21 1.82 -11.77
C ALA A 55 -12.95 1.34 -12.50
N LEU A 56 -12.79 1.68 -13.78
CA LEU A 56 -11.59 1.36 -14.54
C LEU A 56 -10.37 2.07 -13.95
N PHE A 57 -10.48 3.35 -13.60
CA PHE A 57 -9.40 4.11 -12.99
C PHE A 57 -8.98 3.49 -11.64
N THR A 58 -9.92 3.21 -10.75
CA THR A 58 -9.61 2.68 -9.42
C THR A 58 -9.11 1.25 -9.46
N SER A 59 -9.57 0.43 -10.42
CA SER A 59 -9.19 -0.98 -10.53
C SER A 59 -7.87 -1.20 -11.28
N LEU A 60 -7.53 -0.33 -12.24
CA LEU A 60 -6.38 -0.55 -13.12
C LEU A 60 -5.19 0.37 -12.84
N LEU A 61 -5.44 1.56 -12.28
CA LEU A 61 -4.42 2.62 -12.17
C LEU A 61 -4.16 3.06 -10.74
N HIS A 62 -5.19 3.20 -9.92
CA HIS A 62 -5.03 3.71 -8.56
C HIS A 62 -4.38 2.67 -7.64
N GLN A 63 -3.25 3.04 -7.03
CA GLN A 63 -2.51 2.24 -6.05
C GLN A 63 -2.12 0.82 -6.53
N ARG A 64 -2.00 0.61 -7.85
CA ARG A 64 -1.63 -0.67 -8.45
C ARG A 64 -0.22 -1.13 -8.07
N GLY A 65 0.68 -0.20 -7.75
CA GLY A 65 2.10 -0.50 -7.54
C GLY A 65 2.36 -1.51 -6.44
N ALA A 66 1.58 -1.49 -5.37
CA ALA A 66 1.69 -2.46 -4.27
C ALA A 66 1.51 -3.90 -4.75
N LEU A 67 0.57 -4.16 -5.66
CA LEU A 67 0.35 -5.49 -6.25
C LEU A 67 1.49 -5.85 -7.22
N THR A 68 1.87 -4.91 -8.10
CA THR A 68 2.96 -5.14 -9.06
C THR A 68 4.28 -5.48 -8.38
N VAL A 69 4.61 -4.82 -7.26
CA VAL A 69 5.80 -5.13 -6.45
C VAL A 69 5.74 -6.58 -5.95
N MET A 70 4.62 -7.00 -5.40
CA MET A 70 4.47 -8.37 -4.88
C MET A 70 4.53 -9.42 -5.99
N ASP A 71 3.97 -9.12 -7.16
CA ASP A 71 4.08 -9.98 -8.34
C ASP A 71 5.52 -10.17 -8.80
N LEU A 72 6.33 -9.11 -8.80
CA LEU A 72 7.75 -9.18 -9.15
C LEU A 72 8.53 -10.00 -8.12
N LEU A 73 8.36 -9.69 -6.84
CA LEU A 73 9.03 -10.42 -5.75
C LEU A 73 8.63 -11.91 -5.74
N ARG A 74 7.38 -12.23 -6.06
CA ARG A 74 6.90 -13.62 -6.19
C ARG A 74 7.60 -14.35 -7.33
N ARG A 75 7.77 -13.71 -8.48
CA ARG A 75 8.47 -14.30 -9.63
C ARG A 75 9.93 -14.55 -9.30
N GLU A 76 10.59 -13.56 -8.72
CA GLU A 76 11.98 -13.67 -8.29
C GLU A 76 12.18 -14.79 -7.26
N ALA A 77 11.31 -14.87 -6.25
CA ALA A 77 11.32 -15.96 -5.26
C ALA A 77 11.03 -17.34 -5.87
N SER A 78 10.33 -17.39 -7.00
CA SER A 78 10.04 -18.64 -7.72
C SER A 78 11.20 -19.11 -8.58
N GLU A 79 11.90 -18.18 -9.22
CA GLU A 79 13.01 -18.44 -10.13
C GLU A 79 14.31 -18.74 -9.37
N ASN A 80 14.54 -18.07 -8.23
CA ASN A 80 15.76 -18.18 -7.45
C ASN A 80 15.59 -19.00 -6.17
N GLN A 81 15.23 -20.29 -6.30
CA GLN A 81 14.98 -21.18 -5.14
C GLN A 81 16.17 -21.33 -4.17
N ASN A 82 17.40 -21.12 -4.66
CA ASN A 82 18.62 -21.23 -3.86
C ASN A 82 19.06 -19.91 -3.20
N MET A 83 18.35 -18.81 -3.44
CA MET A 83 18.70 -17.51 -2.89
C MET A 83 17.87 -17.23 -1.64
N GLU A 84 18.54 -17.01 -0.51
CA GLU A 84 17.89 -16.54 0.71
C GLU A 84 17.43 -15.10 0.53
N MET A 85 16.17 -14.93 0.14
CA MET A 85 15.53 -13.63 0.09
C MET A 85 15.10 -13.19 1.49
N ASN A 86 15.48 -11.96 1.85
CA ASN A 86 14.97 -11.24 3.01
C ASN A 86 14.49 -9.85 2.54
N ILE A 87 13.19 -9.57 2.67
CA ILE A 87 12.53 -8.40 2.07
C ILE A 87 11.96 -7.50 3.18
N TRP A 88 12.39 -6.24 3.20
CA TRP A 88 11.85 -5.24 4.11
C TRP A 88 10.98 -4.23 3.37
N PHE A 89 9.73 -4.08 3.81
CA PHE A 89 8.79 -3.09 3.34
C PHE A 89 8.85 -1.84 4.22
N LEU A 90 9.68 -0.88 3.80
CA LEU A 90 9.84 0.42 4.44
C LEU A 90 8.82 1.41 3.86
N MET A 91 7.56 1.04 4.02
CA MET A 91 6.35 1.72 3.55
C MET A 91 5.39 1.87 4.75
N PRO A 92 4.36 2.74 4.68
CA PRO A 92 3.28 2.71 5.67
C PRO A 92 2.78 1.27 5.90
N CYS A 93 2.52 0.92 7.16
CA CYS A 93 2.01 -0.40 7.54
C CYS A 93 0.84 -0.88 6.66
N HIS A 94 0.82 -2.18 6.38
CA HIS A 94 -0.22 -2.84 5.57
C HIS A 94 -0.40 -2.27 4.15
N SER A 95 0.65 -1.66 3.56
CA SER A 95 0.61 -1.15 2.18
C SER A 95 0.63 -2.26 1.11
N THR A 96 1.04 -3.49 1.45
CA THR A 96 1.16 -4.60 0.50
C THR A 96 0.45 -5.85 1.04
N PRO A 97 -0.06 -6.74 0.16
CA PRO A 97 -0.76 -7.96 0.58
C PRO A 97 0.15 -9.07 1.16
N PHE A 98 1.46 -8.86 1.20
CA PHE A 98 2.41 -9.73 1.90
C PHE A 98 2.27 -11.21 1.49
N TYR A 99 2.30 -12.16 2.43
CA TYR A 99 2.22 -13.60 2.13
C TYR A 99 0.96 -14.04 1.38
N SER A 100 -0.15 -13.29 1.47
CA SER A 100 -1.38 -13.61 0.74
C SER A 100 -1.23 -13.49 -0.78
N HIS A 101 -0.17 -12.81 -1.25
CA HIS A 101 0.17 -12.71 -2.66
C HIS A 101 1.48 -13.43 -3.00
N LEU A 102 2.47 -13.43 -2.09
CA LEU A 102 3.77 -14.03 -2.35
C LEU A 102 3.71 -15.56 -2.45
N HIS A 103 2.96 -16.23 -1.55
CA HIS A 103 2.85 -17.70 -1.47
C HIS A 103 4.20 -18.46 -1.46
N ARG A 104 5.22 -17.89 -0.80
CA ARG A 104 6.56 -18.49 -0.66
C ARG A 104 7.10 -18.28 0.76
N PRO A 105 7.93 -19.20 1.29
CA PRO A 105 8.53 -19.10 2.62
C PRO A 105 9.76 -18.17 2.60
N VAL A 106 9.55 -16.92 2.21
CA VAL A 106 10.59 -15.88 2.16
C VAL A 106 10.51 -15.04 3.43
N GLU A 107 11.64 -14.75 4.07
CA GLU A 107 11.64 -13.87 5.24
C GLU A 107 11.24 -12.45 4.81
N MET A 108 10.17 -11.94 5.41
CA MET A 108 9.67 -10.60 5.12
C MET A 108 9.35 -9.84 6.40
N ARG A 109 9.60 -8.54 6.40
CA ARG A 109 9.24 -7.60 7.48
C ARG A 109 8.60 -6.34 6.91
N PHE A 110 7.61 -5.78 7.60
CA PHE A 110 7.04 -4.47 7.29
C PHE A 110 7.03 -3.61 8.56
N LEU A 111 6.96 -2.29 8.40
CA LEU A 111 6.85 -1.36 9.54
C LEU A 111 5.53 -1.56 10.28
N THR A 112 5.58 -1.82 11.57
CA THR A 112 4.40 -2.02 12.43
C THR A 112 3.76 -0.67 12.82
N CYS A 113 2.43 -0.72 13.02
CA CYS A 113 1.60 0.41 13.45
C CYS A 113 0.70 -0.01 14.61
N GLU A 114 1.24 -0.76 15.56
CA GLU A 114 0.47 -1.22 16.70
C GLU A 114 0.00 -0.03 17.55
N PRO A 115 -1.22 -0.08 18.10
CA PRO A 115 -1.67 0.94 19.05
C PRO A 115 -0.94 0.77 20.39
N ASN A 116 -0.97 1.83 21.21
CA ASN A 116 -0.37 1.80 22.55
C ASN A 116 -1.18 0.93 23.54
N LEU A 117 -1.07 -0.38 23.44
CA LEU A 117 -1.79 -1.34 24.29
C LEU A 117 -1.30 -1.32 25.74
N ASN A 118 -0.02 -0.95 25.96
CA ASN A 118 0.63 -0.96 27.27
C ASN A 118 0.62 0.42 27.96
N ASN A 119 -0.14 1.37 27.42
CA ASN A 119 -0.29 2.73 27.94
C ASN A 119 1.04 3.45 28.23
N ILE A 120 2.04 3.20 27.38
CA ILE A 120 3.39 3.80 27.46
C ILE A 120 3.27 5.30 27.23
N THR A 121 3.88 6.11 28.09
CA THR A 121 3.91 7.57 27.92
C THR A 121 4.70 7.96 26.68
N ASN A 122 4.20 8.93 25.90
CA ASN A 122 4.81 9.37 24.64
C ASN A 122 5.07 8.22 23.62
N TYR A 123 4.18 7.23 23.58
CA TYR A 123 4.26 6.15 22.60
C TYR A 123 4.28 6.66 21.16
N ILE A 124 5.24 6.16 20.38
CA ILE A 124 5.35 6.39 18.94
C ILE A 124 5.49 5.02 18.28
N SER A 125 4.63 4.74 17.30
CA SER A 125 4.70 3.48 16.56
C SER A 125 6.00 3.37 15.74
N GLU A 126 6.43 2.16 15.41
CA GLU A 126 7.62 1.92 14.57
C GLU A 126 7.50 2.68 13.23
N SER A 127 6.33 2.58 12.58
CA SER A 127 6.03 3.30 11.35
C SER A 127 6.15 4.81 11.53
N ASP A 128 5.63 5.40 12.60
CA ASP A 128 5.74 6.84 12.83
C ASP A 128 7.18 7.27 13.09
N MET A 129 7.94 6.47 13.84
CA MET A 129 9.35 6.70 14.11
C MET A 129 10.17 6.70 12.80
N PHE A 130 9.97 5.68 11.95
CA PHE A 130 10.61 5.61 10.64
C PHE A 130 10.26 6.81 9.76
N HIS A 131 8.98 7.18 9.64
CA HIS A 131 8.59 8.28 8.74
C HIS A 131 9.04 9.65 9.27
N LYS A 132 9.21 9.81 10.59
CA LYS A 132 9.68 11.07 11.20
C LYS A 132 11.22 11.19 11.14
N TYR A 133 11.94 10.12 11.47
CA TYR A 133 13.40 10.08 11.57
C TYR A 133 14.02 8.87 10.83
N PRO A 134 13.83 8.76 9.50
CA PRO A 134 14.23 7.59 8.73
C PRO A 134 15.73 7.34 8.72
N GLU A 135 16.56 8.39 8.77
CA GLU A 135 18.02 8.28 8.75
C GLU A 135 18.53 7.57 10.01
N ILE A 136 18.03 8.00 11.18
CA ILE A 136 18.38 7.42 12.48
C ILE A 136 17.86 5.98 12.56
N TRP A 137 16.60 5.78 12.15
CA TRP A 137 15.95 4.48 12.20
C TRP A 137 16.66 3.43 11.34
N ILE A 138 17.06 3.77 10.10
CA ILE A 138 17.79 2.83 9.23
C ILE A 138 19.14 2.48 9.82
N GLN A 139 19.86 3.44 10.40
CA GLN A 139 21.16 3.17 10.99
C GLN A 139 21.08 2.26 12.22
N SER A 140 20.03 2.39 13.04
CA SER A 140 19.82 1.52 14.19
C SER A 140 19.40 0.11 13.78
N GLU A 141 18.38 -0.01 12.92
CA GLU A 141 17.78 -1.30 12.56
C GLU A 141 18.66 -2.12 11.61
N MET A 142 19.34 -1.46 10.67
CA MET A 142 20.25 -2.13 9.72
C MET A 142 21.69 -2.16 10.22
N ARG A 143 21.90 -2.23 11.55
CA ARG A 143 23.22 -2.41 12.15
C ARG A 143 23.71 -3.85 11.99
N ASN A 144 22.87 -4.80 12.40
CA ASN A 144 23.20 -6.23 12.42
C ASN A 144 22.46 -7.01 11.32
N ILE A 145 21.33 -6.49 10.84
CA ILE A 145 20.52 -7.15 9.81
C ILE A 145 20.70 -6.41 8.49
N ARG A 146 20.91 -7.18 7.42
CA ARG A 146 21.04 -6.63 6.07
C ARG A 146 20.07 -7.38 5.14
N PRO A 147 18.84 -6.89 4.92
CA PRO A 147 17.91 -7.51 3.99
C PRO A 147 18.46 -7.53 2.57
N THR A 148 18.01 -8.46 1.74
CA THR A 148 18.35 -8.49 0.31
C THR A 148 17.64 -7.39 -0.47
N HIS A 149 16.41 -7.07 -0.07
CA HIS A 149 15.50 -6.16 -0.76
C HIS A 149 14.90 -5.16 0.21
N LEU A 150 14.85 -3.90 -0.21
CA LEU A 150 14.16 -2.81 0.46
C LEU A 150 13.10 -2.26 -0.48
N VAL A 151 11.84 -2.27 -0.05
CA VAL A 151 10.72 -1.71 -0.80
C VAL A 151 10.33 -0.38 -0.15
N LEU A 152 10.46 0.72 -0.89
CA LEU A 152 10.21 2.09 -0.41
C LEU A 152 9.40 2.89 -1.43
N TYR A 153 8.65 3.90 -0.98
CA TYR A 153 8.19 4.92 -1.92
C TYR A 153 9.36 5.81 -2.38
N GLU A 154 9.28 6.32 -3.62
CA GLU A 154 10.38 7.08 -4.24
C GLU A 154 10.87 8.27 -3.42
N ASN A 155 9.96 9.02 -2.78
CA ASN A 155 10.31 10.15 -1.92
C ASN A 155 11.17 9.72 -0.71
N MET A 156 10.86 8.56 -0.12
CA MET A 156 11.63 8.01 0.99
C MET A 156 12.97 7.43 0.52
N TYR A 157 12.98 6.76 -0.64
CA TYR A 157 14.23 6.29 -1.25
C TYR A 157 15.18 7.46 -1.55
N GLN A 158 14.69 8.55 -2.13
CA GLN A 158 15.51 9.74 -2.41
C GLN A 158 16.10 10.34 -1.14
N ARG A 159 15.32 10.40 -0.06
CA ARG A 159 15.79 10.89 1.25
C ARG A 159 16.90 10.02 1.84
N LEU A 160 16.84 8.71 1.63
CA LEU A 160 17.79 7.74 2.18
C LEU A 160 18.89 7.31 1.21
N GLN A 161 18.90 7.85 0.00
CA GLN A 161 19.73 7.35 -1.10
C GLN A 161 21.22 7.29 -0.72
N ALA A 162 21.76 8.34 -0.10
CA ALA A 162 23.17 8.38 0.31
C ALA A 162 23.51 7.25 1.31
N ILE A 163 22.67 7.06 2.33
CA ILE A 163 22.86 6.03 3.37
C ILE A 163 22.71 4.62 2.77
N LEU A 164 21.76 4.45 1.84
CA LEU A 164 21.51 3.17 1.19
C LEU A 164 22.68 2.80 0.25
N THR A 165 23.19 3.75 -0.53
CA THR A 165 24.38 3.54 -1.38
C THR A 165 25.61 3.22 -0.53
N GLU A 166 25.85 3.93 0.58
CA GLU A 166 26.95 3.62 1.50
C GLU A 166 26.85 2.20 2.08
N LYS A 167 25.62 1.72 2.30
CA LYS A 167 25.33 0.35 2.74
C LYS A 167 25.33 -0.69 1.60
N GLY A 168 25.66 -0.30 0.37
CA GLY A 168 25.76 -1.18 -0.79
C GLY A 168 24.42 -1.55 -1.43
N TYR A 169 23.41 -0.67 -1.34
CA TYR A 169 22.11 -0.85 -2.02
C TYR A 169 21.98 0.08 -3.22
N THR A 170 21.45 -0.47 -4.31
CA THR A 170 21.16 0.26 -5.55
C THR A 170 19.70 0.07 -5.95
N LYS A 171 19.16 1.02 -6.71
CA LYS A 171 17.80 0.95 -7.28
C LYS A 171 17.74 -0.14 -8.36
N CYS A 172 17.02 -1.22 -8.08
CA CYS A 172 16.79 -2.32 -9.03
C CYS A 172 15.58 -2.05 -9.91
N GLN A 173 14.46 -1.66 -9.30
CA GLN A 173 13.19 -1.46 -9.99
C GLN A 173 12.53 -0.16 -9.55
N LYS A 174 11.81 0.47 -10.49
CA LYS A 174 10.94 1.62 -10.23
C LYS A 174 9.57 1.34 -10.84
N ILE A 175 8.56 1.26 -9.99
CA ILE A 175 7.23 0.75 -10.32
C ILE A 175 6.20 1.84 -10.09
N PHE A 176 5.30 2.05 -11.05
CA PHE A 176 4.23 3.02 -10.91
C PHE A 176 3.22 2.56 -9.84
N HIS A 177 2.89 3.47 -8.91
CA HIS A 177 1.93 3.22 -7.83
C HIS A 177 0.59 3.87 -8.09
N THR A 178 0.57 5.20 -8.24
CA THR A 178 -0.67 5.97 -8.33
C THR A 178 -0.41 7.34 -8.96
N PHE A 179 -1.44 7.93 -9.58
CA PHE A 179 -1.41 9.33 -10.00
C PHE A 179 -1.55 10.28 -8.81
N PHE A 180 -2.35 9.89 -7.82
CA PHE A 180 -2.71 10.73 -6.68
C PHE A 180 -2.36 10.00 -5.37
N PRO A 181 -1.20 10.29 -4.77
CA PRO A 181 -0.83 9.77 -3.46
C PRO A 181 -1.75 10.35 -2.37
N ILE A 182 -2.20 9.52 -1.43
CA ILE A 182 -3.18 9.93 -0.40
C ILE A 182 -2.49 10.63 0.78
N SER A 183 -1.20 10.40 0.99
CA SER A 183 -0.44 10.99 2.10
C SER A 183 0.98 11.36 1.69
N LYS A 184 1.62 12.21 2.50
CA LYS A 184 3.05 12.57 2.34
C LYS A 184 3.99 11.36 2.50
N ARG A 185 3.51 10.26 3.09
CA ARG A 185 4.26 9.00 3.26
C ARG A 185 4.22 8.12 2.01
N GLN A 186 3.43 8.49 1.00
CA GLN A 186 3.34 7.79 -0.29
C GLN A 186 3.94 8.64 -1.42
N SER A 187 4.27 7.98 -2.53
CA SER A 187 4.71 8.62 -3.76
C SER A 187 4.00 8.01 -4.97
N ARG A 188 4.15 8.65 -6.14
CA ARG A 188 3.66 8.13 -7.42
C ARG A 188 4.36 6.84 -7.84
N TRP A 189 5.53 6.58 -7.28
CA TRP A 189 6.37 5.43 -7.62
C TRP A 189 6.84 4.69 -6.36
N ILE A 190 6.93 3.38 -6.46
CA ILE A 190 7.60 2.49 -5.50
C ILE A 190 8.94 2.09 -6.09
N VAL A 191 9.96 2.07 -5.27
CA VAL A 191 11.33 1.67 -5.59
C VAL A 191 11.64 0.39 -4.84
N ILE A 192 12.21 -0.58 -5.55
CA ILE A 192 12.87 -1.73 -4.95
C ILE A 192 14.37 -1.47 -5.03
N ALA A 193 15.01 -1.36 -3.87
CA ALA A 193 16.46 -1.31 -3.76
C ALA A 193 16.99 -2.67 -3.32
N CYS A 194 18.03 -3.16 -3.97
CA CYS A 194 18.65 -4.44 -3.66
C CYS A 194 20.15 -4.23 -3.43
N LYS A 195 20.77 -5.20 -2.76
CA LYS A 195 22.23 -5.21 -2.62
C LYS A 195 22.89 -5.27 -4.00
N GLU A 196 23.96 -4.51 -4.22
CA GLU A 196 24.64 -4.37 -5.53
C GLU A 196 24.96 -5.72 -6.21
N MET A 197 25.30 -6.76 -5.45
CA MET A 197 25.60 -8.09 -6.00
C MET A 197 24.40 -8.79 -6.66
N LEU A 198 23.18 -8.30 -6.43
CA LEU A 198 21.93 -8.85 -6.97
C LEU A 198 21.44 -8.13 -8.23
N CYS A 199 21.97 -6.94 -8.54
CA CYS A 199 21.52 -6.15 -9.69
C CYS A 199 22.10 -6.60 -11.05
N TYR A 200 23.08 -7.49 -11.05
CA TYR A 200 23.80 -7.94 -12.25
C TYR A 200 23.32 -9.30 -12.80
N LYS A 201 22.17 -9.80 -12.33
CA LYS A 201 21.53 -11.02 -12.85
C LYS A 201 20.24 -10.70 -13.58
#